data_AF-A0AAW0XY32-F1
#
_entry.id   AF-A0AAW0XY32-F1
#
_cell.length_a   1.000
_cell.length_b   1.000
_cell.length_c   1.000
_cell.angle_alpha   90.00
_cell.angle_beta   90.00
_cell.angle_gamma   90.00
#
_symmetry.space_group_name_H-M   'P 1'
#
loop_
_entity.id
_entity.type
_entity.pdbx_description
1 polymer ?
#
loop_
_entity_poly.entity_id
_entity_poly.type
_entity_poly.pdbx_seq_one_letter_code
_entity_poly.pdbx_strand_id
1 'polypeptide(L)'
;MCLLATSEFSHEAVKKHQETVINALKTERDVSVRQRAVDLLYAMCDRSNAEEIVQEMLNYLETADYSIREEMVLKVAILAEKYAQDYTWYVDVILNLIRIAGDYVSEEVWYRVIQIVVNREDVQGYAAKTVFEALQAPACHENMVKVGGYILGEFGNLIAGDTRSAPAVQFQLLHSKYHLCSAATRALLLTTYIKFINLFPEIKSQIQDVLKSNSNLRSSDAELQQRASEYLHLSVTTTTDVLATVLEEMPPFTEKESSILAVLKKKSGRMSAQEAQREARVQAREGNAAPATEKAQNAQLNNSTSADLLGLSTPPATQNSIQSNTGVLVDVLGDLYGGGGTNTHNGTTTPASLSMSGATDNIKKFVCKNNGVLYENDIIQIGIKSEFRQNLGRIGVFYGNKTSMPLQAFNPTVSVGPGQQGKVTVQVKPVEPSIDAGAQVQQLVNCECIEDFNGLPDLTVGFTYGNVPQRLALHLPLSCNKFFEPTDMNGESFFARWKNLSGPLQEAQKIFKATGPMETASIKTKLLGFGMQLLEGIDPNPENFVCAAIIHTRTQQIGCLLRLEPNRQAEMYRLTIRASKESTAQILADLLAEQF
;
A
#
# COMPACT_ATOMS: atom_id res chain seq x y z
N MET A 1 -7.21 30.38 -9.13
CA MET A 1 -6.31 30.10 -10.27
C MET A 1 -6.28 28.61 -10.60
N CYS A 2 -5.86 27.70 -9.71
CA CYS A 2 -5.87 26.25 -10.02
C CYS A 2 -7.26 25.68 -10.39
N LEU A 3 -8.33 26.11 -9.71
CA LEU A 3 -9.72 25.76 -10.06
C LEU A 3 -10.22 26.38 -11.38
N LEU A 4 -9.59 27.47 -11.84
CA LEU A 4 -9.87 28.11 -13.13
C LEU A 4 -9.08 27.42 -14.26
N ALA A 5 -7.90 26.89 -13.97
CA ALA A 5 -7.13 26.10 -14.94
C ALA A 5 -7.79 24.75 -15.28
N THR A 6 -8.66 24.24 -14.40
CA THR A 6 -9.47 23.04 -14.66
C THR A 6 -10.77 23.31 -15.44
N SER A 7 -11.11 24.57 -15.75
CA SER A 7 -12.31 24.93 -16.52
C SER A 7 -11.93 25.29 -17.96
N GLU A 8 -12.56 24.61 -18.93
CA GLU A 8 -12.28 24.75 -20.37
C GLU A 8 -12.38 26.19 -20.89
N PHE A 9 -13.18 27.06 -20.24
CA PHE A 9 -13.37 28.46 -20.64
C PHE A 9 -12.27 29.43 -20.17
N SER A 10 -11.53 29.11 -19.10
CA SER A 10 -10.44 29.96 -18.57
C SER A 10 -9.04 29.49 -18.97
N HIS A 11 -8.94 28.36 -19.66
CA HIS A 11 -7.66 27.76 -20.05
C HIS A 11 -6.83 28.67 -20.97
N GLU A 12 -7.47 29.31 -21.96
CA GLU A 12 -6.78 30.24 -22.87
C GLU A 12 -6.28 31.52 -22.18
N ALA A 13 -7.02 32.04 -21.20
CA ALA A 13 -6.62 33.22 -20.44
C ALA A 13 -5.44 32.92 -19.50
N VAL A 14 -5.41 31.74 -18.90
CA VAL A 14 -4.33 31.29 -18.01
C VAL A 14 -3.04 31.03 -18.81
N LYS A 15 -3.14 30.49 -20.04
CA LYS A 15 -1.99 30.29 -20.94
C LYS A 15 -1.22 31.56 -21.26
N LYS A 16 -1.89 32.71 -21.37
CA LYS A 16 -1.21 34.01 -21.61
C LYS A 16 -0.24 34.40 -20.50
N HIS A 17 -0.37 33.81 -19.32
CA HIS A 17 0.52 34.04 -18.18
C HIS A 17 1.52 32.89 -17.94
N GLN A 18 1.67 31.94 -18.88
CA GLN A 18 2.60 30.81 -18.75
C GLN A 18 4.03 31.26 -18.44
N GLU A 19 4.57 32.23 -19.19
CA GLU A 19 5.91 32.78 -18.94
C GLU A 19 6.04 33.40 -17.55
N THR A 20 4.97 34.05 -17.06
CA THR A 20 4.95 34.62 -15.71
C THR A 20 4.99 33.53 -14.65
N VAL A 21 4.30 32.40 -14.85
CA VAL A 21 4.32 31.24 -13.94
C VAL A 21 5.68 30.54 -13.96
N ILE A 22 6.29 30.36 -15.13
CA ILE A 22 7.65 29.81 -15.27
C ILE A 22 8.66 30.71 -14.57
N ASN A 23 8.55 32.03 -14.72
CA ASN A 23 9.43 32.97 -14.03
C ASN A 23 9.21 32.90 -12.51
N ALA A 24 7.96 32.84 -12.05
CA ALA A 24 7.63 32.67 -10.64
C ALA A 24 8.23 31.37 -10.06
N LEU A 25 8.25 30.28 -10.82
CA LEU A 25 8.90 29.03 -10.41
C LEU A 25 10.40 29.22 -10.13
N LYS A 26 11.09 30.07 -10.92
CA LYS A 26 12.53 30.32 -10.83
C LYS A 26 12.92 31.39 -9.81
N THR A 27 12.14 32.47 -9.70
CA THR A 27 12.53 33.67 -8.92
C THR A 27 11.99 33.68 -7.50
N GLU A 28 10.91 32.95 -7.21
CA GLU A 28 10.28 32.96 -5.90
C GLU A 28 11.10 32.19 -4.86
N ARG A 29 11.25 32.77 -3.67
CA ARG A 29 12.01 32.14 -2.57
C ARG A 29 11.19 31.11 -1.80
N ASP A 30 9.87 31.28 -1.76
CA ASP A 30 8.96 30.42 -0.99
C ASP A 30 8.74 29.06 -1.69
N VAL A 31 8.98 27.97 -0.98
CA VAL A 31 8.82 26.60 -1.47
C VAL A 31 7.34 26.29 -1.78
N SER A 32 6.41 26.79 -0.97
CA SER A 32 4.97 26.55 -1.15
C SER A 32 4.43 27.28 -2.37
N VAL A 33 4.92 28.48 -2.67
CA VAL A 33 4.55 29.20 -3.92
C VAL A 33 5.07 28.42 -5.14
N ARG A 34 6.30 27.90 -5.07
CA ARG A 34 6.88 27.06 -6.13
C ARG A 34 6.10 25.75 -6.32
N GLN A 35 5.63 25.10 -5.26
CA GLN A 35 4.73 23.93 -5.36
C GLN A 35 3.43 24.27 -6.08
N ARG A 36 2.78 25.39 -5.73
CA ARG A 36 1.55 25.83 -6.40
C ARG A 36 1.79 26.22 -7.86
N ALA A 37 2.96 26.78 -8.19
CA ALA A 37 3.35 27.05 -9.57
C ALA A 37 3.50 25.75 -10.37
N VAL A 38 4.11 24.70 -9.78
CA VAL A 38 4.21 23.36 -10.38
C VAL A 38 2.83 22.73 -10.58
N ASP A 39 1.91 22.85 -9.61
CA ASP A 39 0.52 22.40 -9.75
C ASP A 39 -0.20 23.11 -10.90
N LEU A 40 -0.03 24.42 -10.98
CA LEU A 40 -0.65 25.24 -12.02
C LEU A 40 -0.07 24.90 -13.40
N LEU A 41 1.24 24.70 -13.52
CA LEU A 41 1.91 24.24 -14.73
C LEU A 41 1.39 22.87 -15.17
N TYR A 42 1.21 21.94 -14.24
CA TYR A 42 0.63 20.63 -14.52
C TYR A 42 -0.82 20.73 -15.02
N ALA A 43 -1.64 21.59 -14.40
CA ALA A 43 -3.03 21.78 -14.79
C ALA A 43 -3.19 22.52 -16.13
N MET A 44 -2.29 23.45 -16.45
CA MET A 44 -2.34 24.24 -17.70
C MET A 44 -1.68 23.54 -18.91
N CYS A 45 -1.07 22.37 -18.68
CA CYS A 45 -0.33 21.64 -19.70
C CYS A 45 -1.29 20.98 -20.70
N ASP A 46 -1.05 21.24 -21.98
CA ASP A 46 -1.76 20.71 -23.14
C ASP A 46 -0.77 20.11 -24.15
N ARG A 47 -1.29 19.48 -25.21
CA ARG A 47 -0.48 18.88 -26.27
C ARG A 47 0.44 19.86 -27.01
N SER A 48 0.12 21.16 -27.04
CA SER A 48 0.88 22.15 -27.80
C SER A 48 2.06 22.75 -27.02
N ASN A 49 2.03 22.71 -25.69
CA ASN A 49 3.03 23.33 -24.82
C ASN A 49 3.71 22.33 -23.87
N ALA A 50 3.39 21.03 -23.96
CA ALA A 50 3.95 20.00 -23.10
C ALA A 50 5.48 19.92 -23.16
N GLU A 51 6.07 20.02 -24.35
CA GLU A 51 7.53 19.92 -24.52
C GLU A 51 8.27 21.04 -23.77
N GLU A 52 7.81 22.28 -23.95
CA GLU A 52 8.37 23.46 -23.29
C GLU A 52 8.22 23.40 -21.77
N ILE A 53 7.02 23.06 -21.28
CA ILE A 53 6.75 22.96 -19.84
C ILE A 53 7.61 21.86 -19.21
N VAL A 54 7.69 20.68 -19.82
CA VAL A 54 8.49 19.56 -19.32
C VAL A 54 9.97 19.93 -19.29
N GLN A 55 10.50 20.59 -20.33
CA GLN A 55 11.89 21.01 -20.37
C GLN A 55 12.20 22.02 -19.25
N GLU A 56 11.31 22.99 -19.01
CA GLU A 56 11.47 23.95 -17.92
C GLU A 56 11.36 23.31 -16.53
N MET A 57 10.45 22.34 -16.36
CA MET A 57 10.34 21.55 -15.13
C MET A 57 11.61 20.73 -14.86
N LEU A 58 12.22 20.14 -15.90
CA LEU A 58 13.49 19.41 -15.79
C LEU A 58 14.66 20.34 -15.45
N ASN A 59 14.76 21.51 -16.08
CA ASN A 59 15.79 22.51 -15.77
C ASN A 59 15.69 22.97 -14.31
N TYR A 60 14.46 23.18 -13.83
CA TYR A 60 14.23 23.55 -12.43
C TYR A 60 14.55 22.39 -11.47
N LEU A 61 14.31 21.14 -11.85
CA LEU A 61 14.57 19.95 -11.03
C LEU A 61 16.03 19.85 -10.54
N GLU A 62 17.00 20.33 -11.34
CA GLU A 62 18.42 20.34 -10.97
C GLU A 62 18.72 21.22 -9.74
N THR A 63 17.96 22.31 -9.56
CA THR A 63 18.16 23.29 -8.49
C THR A 63 17.08 23.25 -7.40
N ALA A 64 16.03 22.44 -7.62
CA ALA A 64 14.88 22.33 -6.74
C ALA A 64 15.20 21.76 -5.36
N ASP A 65 14.39 22.11 -4.35
CA ASP A 65 14.51 21.56 -2.99
C ASP A 65 14.11 20.07 -2.91
N TYR A 66 14.74 19.29 -2.04
CA TYR A 66 14.51 17.84 -1.94
C TYR A 66 13.06 17.45 -1.62
N SER A 67 12.31 18.30 -0.91
CA SER A 67 10.91 18.04 -0.53
C SER A 67 9.93 18.07 -1.71
N ILE A 68 10.25 18.82 -2.78
CA ILE A 68 9.35 19.01 -3.94
C ILE A 68 9.72 18.12 -5.12
N ARG A 69 10.96 17.60 -5.16
CA ARG A 69 11.46 16.80 -6.30
C ARG A 69 10.63 15.57 -6.57
N GLU A 70 10.27 14.81 -5.53
CA GLU A 70 9.53 13.55 -5.71
C GLU A 70 8.16 13.76 -6.38
N GLU A 71 7.43 14.81 -5.99
CA GLU A 71 6.14 15.15 -6.58
C GLU A 71 6.29 15.69 -8.01
N MET A 72 7.33 16.49 -8.26
CA MET A 72 7.60 17.04 -9.58
C MET A 72 8.03 15.94 -10.57
N VAL A 73 8.88 15.00 -10.14
CA VAL A 73 9.28 13.82 -10.93
C VAL A 73 8.06 13.03 -11.38
N LEU A 74 7.11 12.78 -10.46
CA LEU A 74 5.88 12.07 -10.78
C LEU A 74 5.02 12.82 -11.81
N LYS A 75 4.85 14.14 -11.64
CA LYS A 75 4.08 14.96 -12.59
C LYS A 75 4.74 15.03 -13.96
N VAL A 76 6.06 15.20 -14.03
CA VAL A 76 6.82 15.19 -15.29
C VAL A 76 6.65 13.86 -16.01
N ALA A 77 6.76 12.74 -15.29
CA ALA A 77 6.55 11.42 -15.88
C ALA A 77 5.13 11.24 -16.47
N ILE A 78 4.10 11.73 -15.77
CA ILE A 78 2.71 11.66 -16.24
C ILE A 78 2.47 12.57 -17.45
N LEU A 79 3.00 13.80 -17.43
CA LEU A 79 2.87 14.73 -18.55
C LEU A 79 3.57 14.20 -19.80
N ALA A 80 4.77 13.64 -19.63
CA ALA A 80 5.50 13.01 -20.72
C ALA A 80 4.70 11.84 -21.31
N GLU A 81 4.11 10.97 -20.49
CA GLU A 81 3.29 9.85 -20.97
C GLU A 81 2.01 10.31 -21.68
N LYS A 82 1.30 11.30 -21.10
CA LYS A 82 -0.02 11.72 -21.58
C LYS A 82 0.04 12.50 -22.90
N TYR A 83 1.09 13.30 -23.09
CA TYR A 83 1.20 14.25 -24.20
C TYR A 83 2.27 13.91 -25.23
N ALA A 84 3.02 12.81 -25.06
CA ALA A 84 3.95 12.32 -26.08
C ALA A 84 3.22 11.95 -27.38
N GLN A 85 3.59 12.61 -28.47
CA GLN A 85 3.24 12.21 -29.84
C GLN A 85 4.37 11.38 -30.46
N ASP A 86 5.61 11.74 -30.12
CA ASP A 86 6.82 11.01 -30.45
C ASP A 86 7.38 10.34 -29.18
N TYR A 87 7.58 9.03 -29.24
CA TYR A 87 8.11 8.26 -28.12
C TYR A 87 9.64 8.36 -28.00
N THR A 88 10.35 8.85 -29.02
CA THR A 88 11.78 9.18 -28.89
C THR A 88 11.97 10.33 -27.89
N TRP A 89 11.15 11.37 -27.99
CA TRP A 89 11.09 12.47 -27.02
C TRP A 89 10.75 11.96 -25.61
N TYR A 90 9.77 11.05 -25.49
CA TYR A 90 9.41 10.45 -24.20
C TYR A 90 10.61 9.74 -23.56
N VAL A 91 11.35 8.92 -24.33
CA VAL A 91 12.53 8.21 -23.83
C VAL A 91 13.59 9.22 -23.36
N ASP A 92 13.86 10.27 -24.13
CA ASP A 92 14.85 11.29 -23.76
C ASP A 92 14.47 12.02 -22.47
N VAL A 93 13.18 12.38 -22.31
CA VAL A 93 12.66 13.02 -21.09
C VAL A 93 12.84 12.11 -19.88
N ILE A 94 12.45 10.83 -19.97
CA ILE A 94 12.53 9.90 -18.83
C ILE A 94 13.98 9.57 -18.48
N LEU A 95 14.86 9.39 -19.47
CA LEU A 95 16.28 9.16 -19.21
C LEU A 95 16.94 10.38 -18.56
N ASN A 96 16.61 11.59 -19.02
CA ASN A 96 17.09 12.81 -18.38
C ASN A 96 16.54 12.96 -16.95
N LEU A 97 15.28 12.59 -16.73
CA LEU A 97 14.65 12.59 -15.41
C LEU A 97 15.37 11.66 -14.42
N ILE A 98 15.70 10.44 -14.85
CA ILE A 98 16.47 9.46 -14.05
C ILE A 98 17.90 9.93 -13.84
N ARG A 99 18.50 10.63 -14.81
CA ARG A 99 19.85 11.18 -14.71
C ARG A 99 19.96 12.28 -13.67
N ILE A 100 18.97 13.16 -13.56
CA ILE A 100 18.99 14.32 -12.65
C ILE A 100 18.54 13.94 -11.24
N ALA A 101 17.47 13.14 -11.11
CA ALA A 101 16.81 12.88 -9.83
C ALA A 101 16.51 11.40 -9.60
N GLY A 102 17.45 10.51 -9.96
CA GLY A 102 17.26 9.06 -9.92
C GLY A 102 16.77 8.48 -8.59
N ASP A 103 17.18 9.07 -7.46
CA ASP A 103 16.84 8.57 -6.11
C ASP A 103 15.39 8.87 -5.71
N TYR A 104 14.76 9.87 -6.33
CA TYR A 104 13.37 10.28 -6.08
C TYR A 104 12.39 9.68 -7.08
N VAL A 105 12.89 8.88 -8.02
CA VAL A 105 12.07 8.22 -9.05
C VAL A 105 11.48 6.96 -8.44
N SER A 106 10.14 6.94 -8.31
CA SER A 106 9.38 5.76 -7.91
C SER A 106 9.60 4.59 -8.89
N GLU A 107 9.55 3.35 -8.39
CA GLU A 107 9.81 2.18 -9.23
C GLU A 107 8.86 2.05 -10.42
N GLU A 108 7.64 2.54 -10.28
CA GLU A 108 6.62 2.52 -11.33
C GLU A 108 7.03 3.27 -12.60
N VAL A 109 7.84 4.33 -12.48
CA VAL A 109 8.29 5.12 -13.63
C VAL A 109 9.19 4.28 -14.52
N TRP A 110 10.14 3.53 -13.94
CA TRP A 110 11.06 2.71 -14.71
C TRP A 110 10.43 1.37 -15.16
N TYR A 111 9.44 0.84 -14.44
CA TYR A 111 8.62 -0.26 -14.97
C TYR A 111 7.85 0.20 -16.21
N ARG A 112 7.30 1.41 -16.19
CA ARG A 112 6.50 1.94 -17.29
C ARG A 112 7.32 2.26 -18.52
N VAL A 113 8.52 2.86 -18.37
CA VAL A 113 9.38 3.12 -19.54
C VAL A 113 9.76 1.83 -20.25
N ILE A 114 10.04 0.75 -19.50
CA ILE A 114 10.32 -0.57 -20.09
C ILE A 114 9.10 -1.07 -20.86
N GLN A 115 7.89 -1.00 -20.30
CA GLN A 115 6.67 -1.43 -20.99
C GLN A 115 6.45 -0.70 -22.31
N ILE A 116 6.67 0.63 -22.33
CA ILE A 116 6.48 1.44 -23.54
C ILE A 116 7.52 1.06 -24.60
N VAL A 117 8.80 0.91 -24.22
CA VAL A 117 9.86 0.54 -25.16
C VAL A 117 9.66 -0.89 -25.70
N VAL A 118 9.22 -1.84 -24.86
CA VAL A 118 8.95 -3.22 -25.30
C VAL A 118 7.76 -3.28 -26.23
N ASN A 119 6.69 -2.54 -25.96
CA ASN A 119 5.48 -2.55 -26.79
C ASN A 119 5.65 -1.86 -28.16
N ARG A 120 6.73 -1.10 -28.37
CA ARG A 120 6.92 -0.23 -29.55
C ARG A 120 8.27 -0.45 -30.21
N GLU A 121 8.27 -1.21 -31.30
CA GLU A 121 9.47 -1.58 -32.05
C GLU A 121 10.19 -0.38 -32.69
N ASP A 122 9.47 0.69 -33.03
CA ASP A 122 9.98 1.90 -33.67
C ASP A 122 11.03 2.65 -32.83
N VAL A 123 10.95 2.54 -31.50
CA VAL A 123 11.84 3.28 -30.58
C VAL A 123 12.91 2.42 -29.91
N GLN A 124 12.86 1.09 -30.06
CA GLN A 124 13.75 0.17 -29.35
C GLN A 124 15.23 0.43 -29.66
N GLY A 125 15.58 0.56 -30.94
CA GLY A 125 16.97 0.80 -31.37
C GLY A 125 17.50 2.15 -30.89
N TYR A 126 16.66 3.20 -30.92
CA TYR A 126 17.02 4.52 -30.40
C TYR A 126 17.23 4.47 -28.88
N ALA A 127 16.28 3.89 -28.14
CA ALA A 127 16.35 3.77 -26.69
C ALA A 127 17.60 2.98 -26.24
N ALA A 128 17.93 1.87 -26.91
CA ALA A 128 19.12 1.09 -26.60
C ALA A 128 20.40 1.91 -26.77
N LYS A 129 20.51 2.70 -27.85
CA LYS A 129 21.66 3.56 -28.10
C LYS A 129 21.77 4.68 -27.06
N THR A 130 20.68 5.41 -26.80
CA THR A 130 20.67 6.54 -25.87
C THR A 130 20.98 6.09 -24.44
N VAL A 131 20.44 4.94 -24.01
CA VAL A 131 20.73 4.37 -22.69
C VAL A 131 22.18 3.90 -22.59
N PHE A 132 22.72 3.29 -23.66
CA PHE A 132 24.13 2.90 -23.69
C PHE A 132 25.06 4.11 -23.54
N GLU A 133 24.78 5.21 -24.23
CA GLU A 133 25.52 6.46 -24.09
C GLU A 133 25.38 7.06 -22.68
N ALA A 134 24.17 7.03 -22.09
CA ALA A 134 23.93 7.50 -20.73
C ALA A 134 24.70 6.68 -19.66
N LEU A 135 24.83 5.36 -19.86
CA LEU A 135 25.56 4.46 -18.96
C LEU A 135 27.08 4.64 -19.01
N GLN A 136 27.64 5.20 -20.09
CA GLN A 136 29.07 5.51 -20.18
C GLN A 136 29.51 6.60 -19.19
N ALA A 137 28.56 7.40 -18.68
CA ALA A 137 28.86 8.38 -17.65
C ALA A 137 29.40 7.71 -16.37
N PRO A 138 30.47 8.26 -15.74
CA PRO A 138 31.01 7.69 -14.52
C PRO A 138 30.02 7.78 -13.34
N ALA A 139 29.24 8.86 -13.27
CA ALA A 139 28.16 9.05 -12.31
C ALA A 139 26.82 8.61 -12.91
N CYS A 140 26.41 7.39 -12.59
CA CYS A 140 25.12 6.83 -13.02
C CYS A 140 24.30 6.42 -11.79
N HIS A 141 23.03 6.83 -11.75
CA HIS A 141 22.10 6.37 -10.72
C HIS A 141 21.76 4.88 -10.90
N GLU A 142 21.44 4.20 -9.79
CA GLU A 142 21.10 2.78 -9.82
C GLU A 142 19.91 2.47 -10.73
N ASN A 143 18.87 3.32 -10.71
CA ASN A 143 17.70 3.16 -11.56
C ASN A 143 18.04 3.24 -13.06
N MET A 144 19.06 4.02 -13.45
CA MET A 144 19.57 4.03 -14.83
C MET A 144 20.20 2.69 -15.20
N VAL A 145 20.96 2.09 -14.27
CA VAL A 145 21.54 0.75 -14.46
C VAL A 145 20.47 -0.32 -14.58
N LYS A 146 19.36 -0.21 -13.84
CA LYS A 146 18.22 -1.13 -13.97
C LYS A 146 17.57 -1.04 -15.35
N VAL A 147 17.21 0.18 -15.78
CA VAL A 147 16.58 0.43 -17.09
C VAL A 147 17.51 -0.02 -18.22
N GLY A 148 18.78 0.36 -18.17
CA GLY A 148 19.75 0.00 -19.19
C GLY A 148 20.13 -1.48 -19.19
N GLY A 149 20.21 -2.12 -18.03
CA GLY A 149 20.40 -3.56 -17.95
C GLY A 149 19.26 -4.33 -18.65
N TYR A 150 18.02 -3.90 -18.46
CA TYR A 150 16.87 -4.53 -19.13
C TYR A 150 16.84 -4.24 -20.63
N ILE A 151 16.91 -2.96 -21.03
CA ILE A 151 16.83 -2.54 -22.44
C ILE A 151 17.98 -3.15 -23.26
N LEU A 152 19.21 -3.16 -22.74
CA LEU A 152 20.33 -3.78 -23.43
C LEU A 152 20.19 -5.31 -23.47
N GLY A 153 19.61 -5.92 -22.44
CA GLY A 153 19.37 -7.37 -22.41
C GLY A 153 18.40 -7.86 -23.48
N GLU A 154 17.39 -7.06 -23.83
CA GLU A 154 16.44 -7.38 -24.90
C GLU A 154 16.95 -6.91 -26.27
N PHE A 155 17.36 -5.64 -26.38
CA PHE A 155 17.59 -4.95 -27.65
C PHE A 155 19.07 -4.68 -27.96
N GLY A 156 19.98 -5.32 -27.23
CA GLY A 156 21.42 -5.17 -27.43
C GLY A 156 21.90 -5.65 -28.80
N ASN A 157 21.14 -6.55 -29.43
CA ASN A 157 21.34 -7.03 -30.81
C ASN A 157 21.23 -5.91 -31.85
N LEU A 158 20.31 -4.95 -31.68
CA LEU A 158 20.08 -3.86 -32.64
C LEU A 158 21.24 -2.88 -32.74
N ILE A 159 22.01 -2.72 -31.66
CA ILE A 159 23.15 -1.80 -31.59
C ILE A 159 24.50 -2.52 -31.72
N ALA A 160 24.52 -3.84 -31.86
CA ALA A 160 25.75 -4.63 -31.95
C ALA A 160 26.54 -4.42 -33.26
N GLY A 161 25.92 -3.81 -34.28
CA GLY A 161 26.55 -3.54 -35.57
C GLY A 161 27.58 -2.40 -35.56
N ASP A 162 27.58 -1.54 -34.54
CA ASP A 162 28.57 -0.47 -34.39
C ASP A 162 29.75 -0.95 -33.53
N THR A 163 30.98 -0.64 -33.97
CA THR A 163 32.22 -1.02 -33.29
C THR A 163 32.30 -0.41 -31.89
N ARG A 164 31.68 0.75 -31.67
CA ARG A 164 31.67 1.42 -30.35
C ARG A 164 30.76 0.74 -29.33
N SER A 165 29.72 0.05 -29.79
CA SER A 165 28.73 -0.66 -28.98
C SER A 165 28.81 -2.18 -29.20
N ALA A 166 30.01 -2.69 -29.50
CA ALA A 166 30.24 -4.12 -29.64
C ALA A 166 29.77 -4.88 -28.37
N PRO A 167 29.30 -6.13 -28.49
CA PRO A 167 28.73 -6.89 -27.36
C PRO A 167 29.66 -7.00 -26.16
N ALA A 168 30.97 -7.13 -26.38
CA ALA A 168 31.97 -7.15 -25.32
C ALA A 168 32.05 -5.83 -24.54
N VAL A 169 31.91 -4.69 -25.22
CA VAL A 169 31.90 -3.36 -24.60
C VAL A 169 30.62 -3.16 -23.79
N GLN A 170 29.47 -3.58 -24.32
CA GLN A 170 28.20 -3.55 -23.58
C GLN A 170 28.29 -4.37 -22.28
N PHE A 171 28.81 -5.59 -22.37
CA PHE A 171 29.00 -6.44 -21.21
C PHE A 171 29.98 -5.83 -20.19
N GLN A 172 31.14 -5.35 -20.64
CA GLN A 172 32.14 -4.74 -19.77
C GLN A 172 31.60 -3.48 -19.07
N LEU A 173 30.80 -2.67 -19.76
CA LEU A 173 30.17 -1.49 -19.18
C LEU A 173 29.23 -1.87 -18.04
N LEU A 174 28.31 -2.81 -18.26
CA LEU A 174 27.40 -3.29 -17.21
C LEU A 174 28.15 -3.98 -16.06
N HIS A 175 29.16 -4.78 -16.38
CA HIS A 175 29.95 -5.50 -15.37
C HIS A 175 30.78 -4.55 -14.49
N SER A 176 31.28 -3.43 -15.04
CA SER A 176 31.99 -2.41 -14.27
C SER A 176 31.13 -1.78 -13.18
N LYS A 177 29.81 -1.67 -13.42
CA LYS A 177 28.84 -1.11 -12.46
C LYS A 177 28.22 -2.16 -11.55
N TYR A 178 28.26 -3.44 -11.94
CA TYR A 178 27.64 -4.57 -11.23
C TYR A 178 27.96 -4.63 -9.73
N HIS A 179 29.24 -4.46 -9.36
CA HIS A 179 29.70 -4.62 -7.98
C HIS A 179 29.27 -3.48 -7.05
N LEU A 180 28.89 -2.32 -7.61
CA LEU A 180 28.54 -1.10 -6.88
C LEU A 180 27.02 -0.97 -6.66
N CYS A 181 26.22 -1.83 -7.28
CA CYS A 181 24.76 -1.78 -7.24
C CYS A 181 24.16 -2.65 -6.12
N SER A 182 22.90 -2.36 -5.76
CA SER A 182 22.13 -3.17 -4.81
C SER A 182 21.95 -4.62 -5.27
N ALA A 183 21.50 -5.49 -4.36
CA ALA A 183 21.23 -6.89 -4.68
C ALA A 183 20.14 -7.07 -5.76
N ALA A 184 19.08 -6.24 -5.73
CA ALA A 184 18.01 -6.29 -6.73
C ALA A 184 18.52 -5.96 -8.14
N THR A 185 19.35 -4.93 -8.27
CA THR A 185 19.95 -4.54 -9.55
C THR A 185 20.93 -5.60 -10.05
N ARG A 186 21.73 -6.20 -9.15
CA ARG A 186 22.59 -7.33 -9.50
C ARG A 186 21.76 -8.53 -10.00
N ALA A 187 20.62 -8.83 -9.39
CA ALA A 187 19.75 -9.92 -9.82
C ALA A 187 19.20 -9.69 -11.23
N LEU A 188 18.82 -8.45 -11.54
CA LEU A 188 18.39 -8.04 -12.87
C LEU A 188 19.52 -8.18 -13.91
N LEU A 189 20.73 -7.71 -13.58
CA LEU A 189 21.89 -7.82 -14.47
C LEU A 189 22.31 -9.27 -14.73
N LEU A 190 22.14 -10.19 -13.76
CA LEU A 190 22.35 -11.62 -14.01
C LEU A 190 21.39 -12.16 -15.09
N THR A 191 20.15 -11.68 -15.12
CA THR A 191 19.19 -12.01 -16.18
C THR A 191 19.61 -11.41 -17.52
N THR A 192 20.12 -10.17 -17.53
CA THR A 192 20.72 -9.57 -18.73
C THR A 192 21.88 -10.39 -19.26
N TYR A 193 22.75 -10.90 -18.37
CA TYR A 193 23.91 -11.71 -18.76
C TYR A 193 23.51 -13.04 -19.41
N ILE A 194 22.48 -13.73 -18.91
CA ILE A 194 22.03 -14.96 -19.56
C ILE A 194 21.40 -14.67 -20.94
N LYS A 195 20.71 -13.54 -21.11
CA LYS A 195 20.22 -13.08 -22.42
C LYS A 195 21.37 -12.76 -23.38
N PHE A 196 22.43 -12.13 -22.90
CA PHE A 196 23.66 -11.91 -23.68
C PHE A 196 24.34 -13.19 -24.13
N ILE A 197 24.29 -14.27 -23.34
CA ILE A 197 24.76 -15.60 -23.78
C ILE A 197 23.95 -16.10 -24.99
N ASN A 198 22.64 -15.86 -25.01
CA ASN A 198 21.77 -16.24 -26.13
C ASN A 198 22.05 -15.38 -27.37
N LEU A 199 22.08 -14.05 -27.21
CA LEU A 199 22.25 -13.11 -28.31
C LEU A 199 23.65 -13.15 -28.93
N PHE A 200 24.68 -13.36 -28.11
CA PHE A 200 26.08 -13.23 -28.52
C PHE A 200 26.90 -14.44 -28.03
N PRO A 201 27.06 -15.47 -28.87
CA PRO A 201 27.86 -16.65 -28.52
C PRO A 201 29.33 -16.33 -28.20
N GLU A 202 29.87 -15.24 -28.73
CA GLU A 202 31.28 -14.83 -28.57
C GLU A 202 31.65 -14.45 -27.13
N ILE A 203 30.72 -13.84 -26.39
CA ILE A 203 30.95 -13.39 -25.00
C ILE A 203 30.56 -14.45 -23.95
N LYS A 204 30.07 -15.61 -24.41
CA LYS A 204 29.57 -16.68 -23.54
C LYS A 204 30.60 -17.12 -22.49
N SER A 205 31.86 -17.31 -22.88
CA SER A 205 32.91 -17.76 -21.95
C SER A 205 33.14 -16.77 -20.81
N GLN A 206 33.19 -15.47 -21.12
CA GLN A 206 33.42 -14.41 -20.13
C GLN A 206 32.28 -14.33 -19.12
N ILE A 207 31.04 -14.43 -19.61
CA ILE A 207 29.85 -14.41 -18.76
C ILE A 207 29.80 -15.65 -17.87
N GLN A 208 30.14 -16.83 -18.40
CA GLN A 208 30.20 -18.07 -17.62
C GLN A 208 31.22 -17.97 -16.47
N ASP A 209 32.37 -17.35 -16.70
CA ASP A 209 33.37 -17.15 -15.65
C ASP A 209 32.86 -16.21 -14.54
N VAL A 210 32.10 -15.17 -14.91
CA VAL A 210 31.44 -14.29 -13.95
C VAL A 210 30.34 -15.02 -13.16
N LEU A 211 29.53 -15.86 -13.81
CA LEU A 211 28.52 -16.69 -13.13
C LEU A 211 29.15 -17.72 -12.19
N LYS A 212 30.31 -18.28 -12.55
CA LYS A 212 31.12 -19.19 -11.71
C LYS A 212 31.85 -18.49 -10.57
N SER A 213 31.90 -17.16 -10.56
CA SER A 213 32.59 -16.42 -9.51
C SER A 213 32.00 -16.72 -8.14
N ASN A 214 32.87 -16.99 -7.16
CA ASN A 214 32.47 -17.30 -5.78
C ASN A 214 31.62 -16.18 -5.15
N SER A 215 31.79 -14.94 -5.61
CA SER A 215 30.98 -13.80 -5.16
C SER A 215 29.49 -13.97 -5.45
N ASN A 216 29.14 -14.69 -6.51
CA ASN A 216 27.76 -14.87 -6.96
C ASN A 216 27.18 -16.21 -6.43
N LEU A 217 27.96 -17.29 -6.52
CA LEU A 217 27.52 -18.64 -6.09
C LEU A 217 27.40 -18.79 -4.56
N ARG A 218 28.22 -18.06 -3.80
CA ARG A 218 28.19 -18.07 -2.32
C ARG A 218 27.65 -16.76 -1.74
N SER A 219 26.88 -16.02 -2.53
CA SER A 219 26.21 -14.82 -2.04
C SER A 219 25.28 -15.18 -0.88
N SER A 220 25.20 -14.31 0.12
CA SER A 220 24.27 -14.47 1.25
C SER A 220 22.81 -14.23 0.86
N ASP A 221 22.57 -13.62 -0.30
CA ASP A 221 21.24 -13.38 -0.85
C ASP A 221 20.77 -14.59 -1.67
N ALA A 222 19.62 -15.14 -1.27
CA ALA A 222 19.02 -16.32 -1.90
C ALA A 222 18.66 -16.08 -3.37
N GLU A 223 18.19 -14.87 -3.73
CA GLU A 223 17.79 -14.55 -5.11
C GLU A 223 18.99 -14.53 -6.06
N LEU A 224 20.10 -13.91 -5.62
CA LEU A 224 21.34 -13.87 -6.40
C LEU A 224 21.95 -15.27 -6.55
N GLN A 225 21.98 -16.03 -5.45
CA GLN A 225 22.51 -17.38 -5.44
C GLN A 225 21.71 -18.31 -6.38
N GLN A 226 20.38 -18.25 -6.30
CA GLN A 226 19.49 -19.06 -7.13
C GLN A 226 19.69 -18.73 -8.62
N ARG A 227 19.60 -17.46 -9.00
CA ARG A 227 19.80 -17.03 -10.39
C ARG A 227 21.19 -17.39 -10.93
N ALA A 228 22.25 -17.15 -10.16
CA ALA A 228 23.60 -17.46 -10.60
C ALA A 228 23.79 -18.96 -10.84
N SER A 229 23.27 -19.81 -9.95
CA SER A 229 23.37 -21.27 -10.07
C SER A 229 22.54 -21.81 -11.25
N GLU A 230 21.29 -21.37 -11.38
CA GLU A 230 20.39 -21.80 -12.45
C GLU A 230 20.89 -21.35 -13.82
N TYR A 231 21.31 -20.08 -13.97
CA TYR A 231 21.85 -19.56 -15.23
C TYR A 231 23.16 -20.23 -15.61
N LEU A 232 24.01 -20.56 -14.63
CA LEU A 232 25.23 -21.32 -14.89
C LEU A 232 24.89 -22.71 -15.45
N HIS A 233 24.00 -23.45 -14.79
CA HIS A 233 23.58 -24.78 -15.26
C HIS A 233 22.91 -24.72 -16.64
N LEU A 234 22.04 -23.74 -16.86
CA LEU A 234 21.37 -23.53 -18.14
C LEU A 234 22.38 -23.24 -19.26
N SER A 235 23.42 -22.45 -19.00
CA SER A 235 24.44 -22.12 -20.00
C SER A 235 25.37 -23.29 -20.37
N VAL A 236 25.55 -24.27 -19.47
CA VAL A 236 26.50 -25.38 -19.60
C VAL A 236 25.82 -26.66 -20.09
N THR A 237 24.63 -26.97 -19.59
CA THR A 237 23.96 -28.27 -19.81
C THR A 237 22.99 -28.24 -20.99
N THR A 238 22.42 -27.09 -21.34
CA THR A 238 21.33 -26.99 -22.31
C THR A 238 21.84 -26.79 -23.75
N THR A 239 21.21 -27.48 -24.71
CA THR A 239 21.45 -27.31 -26.16
C THR A 239 21.07 -25.89 -26.61
N THR A 240 21.77 -25.34 -27.60
CA THR A 240 21.53 -23.99 -28.14
C THR A 240 20.08 -23.74 -28.54
N ASP A 241 19.41 -24.72 -29.11
CA ASP A 241 18.02 -24.58 -29.58
C ASP A 241 17.04 -24.40 -28.42
N VAL A 242 17.23 -25.15 -27.34
CA VAL A 242 16.39 -25.03 -26.12
C VAL A 242 16.71 -23.72 -25.39
N LEU A 243 17.98 -23.30 -25.39
CA LEU A 243 18.39 -22.03 -24.80
C LEU A 243 17.76 -20.84 -25.56
N ALA A 244 17.72 -20.91 -26.89
CA ALA A 244 17.06 -19.92 -27.72
C ALA A 244 15.56 -19.84 -27.44
N THR A 245 14.86 -20.97 -27.35
CA THR A 245 13.41 -21.00 -27.03
C THR A 245 13.08 -20.47 -25.63
N VAL A 246 13.90 -20.79 -24.63
CA VAL A 246 13.68 -20.32 -23.24
C VAL A 246 13.94 -18.82 -23.11
N LEU A 247 14.85 -18.27 -23.93
CA LEU A 247 15.29 -16.88 -23.87
C LEU A 247 14.83 -16.09 -25.10
N GLU A 248 13.65 -16.41 -25.64
CA GLU A 248 12.98 -15.65 -26.69
C GLU A 248 12.65 -14.23 -26.23
N GLU A 249 12.43 -13.34 -27.20
CA GLU A 249 12.02 -11.96 -26.95
C GLU A 249 10.71 -11.95 -26.14
N MET A 250 10.65 -11.07 -25.13
CA MET A 250 9.51 -11.00 -24.25
C MET A 250 8.26 -10.55 -25.04
N PRO A 251 7.11 -11.22 -24.86
CA PRO A 251 5.87 -10.77 -25.47
C PRO A 251 5.48 -9.38 -24.95
N PRO A 252 4.77 -8.57 -25.76
CA PRO A 252 4.35 -7.24 -25.36
C PRO A 252 3.44 -7.29 -24.12
N PHE A 253 3.57 -6.30 -23.26
CA PHE A 253 2.77 -6.18 -22.05
C PHE A 253 1.33 -5.78 -22.39
N THR A 254 0.36 -6.37 -21.70
CA THR A 254 -1.04 -5.95 -21.80
C THR A 254 -1.21 -4.50 -21.34
N GLU A 255 -1.99 -3.72 -22.11
CA GLU A 255 -2.28 -2.33 -21.77
C GLU A 255 -3.12 -2.25 -20.49
N LYS A 256 -2.47 -2.05 -19.35
CA LYS A 256 -3.13 -1.74 -18.08
C LYS A 256 -3.26 -0.22 -17.92
N GLU A 257 -4.32 0.21 -17.21
CA GLU A 257 -4.45 1.60 -16.77
C GLU A 257 -3.18 2.06 -16.04
N SER A 258 -2.66 3.25 -16.37
CA SER A 258 -1.35 3.73 -15.91
C SER A 258 -1.23 3.66 -14.38
N SER A 259 -0.42 2.74 -13.87
CA SER A 259 -0.12 2.58 -12.43
C SER A 259 0.36 3.87 -11.79
N ILE A 260 1.06 4.69 -12.57
CA ILE A 260 1.58 6.01 -12.19
C ILE A 260 0.44 6.99 -11.83
N LEU A 261 -0.69 6.96 -12.55
CA LEU A 261 -1.87 7.79 -12.24
C LEU A 261 -2.58 7.31 -10.96
N ALA A 262 -2.58 6.01 -10.69
CA ALA A 262 -3.12 5.46 -9.44
C ALA A 262 -2.30 5.91 -8.23
N VAL A 263 -0.97 5.99 -8.36
CA VAL A 263 -0.09 6.52 -7.31
C VAL A 263 -0.26 8.03 -7.14
N LEU A 264 -0.41 8.81 -8.22
CA LEU A 264 -0.72 10.23 -8.08
C LEU A 264 -2.06 10.44 -7.37
N LYS A 265 -3.13 9.69 -7.70
CA LYS A 265 -4.42 9.77 -7.00
C LYS A 265 -4.30 9.41 -5.52
N LYS A 266 -3.53 8.37 -5.19
CA LYS A 266 -3.27 7.95 -3.80
C LYS A 266 -2.46 8.98 -3.01
N LYS A 267 -1.52 9.68 -3.66
CA LYS A 267 -0.65 10.69 -3.04
C LYS A 267 -1.32 12.07 -2.96
N SER A 268 -1.96 12.53 -4.03
CA SER A 268 -2.75 13.78 -4.10
C SER A 268 -3.96 13.72 -3.16
N GLY A 269 -4.64 12.58 -3.05
CA GLY A 269 -5.72 12.38 -2.08
C GLY A 269 -5.29 12.52 -0.61
N ARG A 270 -4.01 12.27 -0.30
CA ARG A 270 -3.45 12.52 1.04
C ARG A 270 -3.13 14.00 1.27
N MET A 271 -2.63 14.71 0.25
CA MET A 271 -2.32 16.14 0.37
C MET A 271 -3.57 17.01 0.42
N SER A 272 -4.57 16.72 -0.42
CA SER A 272 -5.86 17.44 -0.43
C SER A 272 -6.62 17.30 0.89
N ALA A 273 -6.56 16.11 1.53
CA ALA A 273 -7.13 15.90 2.86
C ALA A 273 -6.44 16.74 3.94
N GLN A 274 -5.13 16.96 3.82
CA GLN A 274 -4.32 17.70 4.79
C GLN A 274 -4.44 19.23 4.60
N GLU A 275 -4.63 19.68 3.36
CA GLU A 275 -4.90 21.10 3.04
C GLU A 275 -6.33 21.51 3.39
N ALA A 276 -7.35 20.68 3.10
CA ALA A 276 -8.73 20.93 3.51
C ALA A 276 -8.88 21.02 5.04
N GLN A 277 -8.08 20.24 5.77
CA GLN A 277 -8.07 20.27 7.23
C GLN A 277 -7.33 21.49 7.81
N ARG A 278 -6.42 22.11 7.05
CA ARG A 278 -5.78 23.40 7.38
C ARG A 278 -6.69 24.58 7.05
N GLU A 279 -7.35 24.59 5.89
CA GLU A 279 -8.29 25.65 5.50
C GLU A 279 -9.52 25.68 6.41
N ALA A 280 -10.04 24.51 6.83
CA ALA A 280 -11.10 24.42 7.83
C ALA A 280 -10.69 24.98 9.22
N ARG A 281 -9.39 24.88 9.57
CA ARG A 281 -8.85 25.41 10.84
C ARG A 281 -8.64 26.93 10.82
N VAL A 282 -8.44 27.51 9.64
CA VAL A 282 -8.31 28.96 9.43
C VAL A 282 -9.70 29.61 9.34
N GLN A 283 -10.66 29.00 8.64
CA GLN A 283 -12.05 29.48 8.58
C GLN A 283 -12.79 29.39 9.92
N ALA A 284 -12.40 28.46 10.81
CA ALA A 284 -12.93 28.40 12.17
C ALA A 284 -12.44 29.54 13.10
N ARG A 285 -11.48 30.36 12.67
CA ARG A 285 -10.88 31.42 13.49
C ARG A 285 -11.43 32.82 13.18
N GLU A 286 -12.13 33.00 12.07
CA GLU A 286 -12.73 34.28 11.66
C GLU A 286 -14.19 34.07 11.18
N GLY A 287 -15.18 34.24 12.06
CA GLY A 287 -16.57 34.44 11.62
C GLY A 287 -17.67 33.88 12.53
N ASN A 288 -18.43 34.78 13.13
CA ASN A 288 -19.57 34.54 14.01
C ASN A 288 -20.90 34.40 13.22
N ALA A 289 -21.75 33.47 13.68
CA ALA A 289 -23.23 33.45 13.68
C ALA A 289 -24.08 33.53 12.37
N ALA A 290 -24.75 32.38 12.11
CA ALA A 290 -26.19 32.17 11.82
C ALA A 290 -26.59 31.56 10.45
N PRO A 291 -27.65 30.71 10.40
CA PRO A 291 -27.85 29.70 9.36
C PRO A 291 -29.05 29.96 8.43
N ALA A 292 -29.03 29.49 7.18
CA ALA A 292 -30.23 29.05 6.45
C ALA A 292 -29.95 28.38 5.08
N THR A 293 -30.68 27.29 4.88
CA THR A 293 -31.35 26.81 3.64
C THR A 293 -30.57 26.12 2.49
N GLU A 294 -31.01 24.88 2.30
CA GLU A 294 -30.98 23.98 1.13
C GLU A 294 -31.01 24.62 -0.26
N LYS A 295 -30.30 23.98 -1.22
CA LYS A 295 -30.86 23.52 -2.51
C LYS A 295 -29.89 22.61 -3.29
N ALA A 296 -30.33 21.35 -3.42
CA ALA A 296 -30.51 20.59 -4.67
C ALA A 296 -29.37 20.35 -5.70
N GLN A 297 -29.21 19.05 -6.00
CA GLN A 297 -29.23 18.40 -7.34
C GLN A 297 -27.93 18.07 -8.10
N ASN A 298 -27.69 16.75 -8.15
CA ASN A 298 -27.57 15.88 -9.33
C ASN A 298 -26.75 16.32 -10.55
N ALA A 299 -25.77 15.47 -10.91
CA ALA A 299 -25.68 14.91 -12.26
C ALA A 299 -24.91 13.56 -12.23
N GLN A 300 -25.66 12.46 -12.38
CA GLN A 300 -25.15 11.16 -12.83
C GLN A 300 -24.79 11.23 -14.31
N LEU A 301 -23.70 10.60 -14.72
CA LEU A 301 -23.53 10.07 -16.08
C LEU A 301 -22.88 8.68 -15.99
N ASN A 302 -23.72 7.67 -16.20
CA ASN A 302 -23.35 6.29 -16.51
C ASN A 302 -22.75 6.23 -17.91
N ASN A 303 -21.76 5.36 -18.13
CA ASN A 303 -21.76 4.56 -19.35
C ASN A 303 -21.06 3.22 -19.12
N SER A 304 -21.88 2.18 -19.16
CA SER A 304 -21.52 0.77 -19.21
C SER A 304 -21.20 0.38 -20.65
N THR A 305 -20.08 -0.29 -20.87
CA THR A 305 -19.91 -1.20 -22.02
C THR A 305 -19.42 -2.55 -21.52
N SER A 306 -20.15 -3.55 -22.00
CA SER A 306 -20.27 -4.93 -21.58
C SER A 306 -19.25 -5.89 -22.20
N ALA A 307 -19.05 -7.00 -21.47
CA ALA A 307 -18.84 -8.39 -21.94
C ALA A 307 -17.42 -8.86 -22.31
N ASP A 308 -16.88 -9.77 -21.49
CA ASP A 308 -16.56 -11.19 -21.85
C ASP A 308 -16.11 -11.92 -20.56
N LEU A 309 -16.85 -12.85 -19.93
CA LEU A 309 -17.24 -14.22 -20.30
C LEU A 309 -16.06 -15.24 -20.33
N LEU A 310 -15.78 -15.79 -19.14
CA LEU A 310 -15.24 -17.13 -18.87
C LEU A 310 -13.79 -17.48 -19.32
N GLY A 311 -12.89 -17.48 -18.34
CA GLY A 311 -12.06 -18.66 -18.06
C GLY A 311 -10.53 -18.53 -18.21
N LEU A 312 -9.83 -18.78 -17.10
CA LEU A 312 -8.47 -19.35 -17.01
C LEU A 312 -7.28 -18.42 -17.30
N SER A 313 -6.70 -17.86 -16.23
CA SER A 313 -5.23 -17.89 -15.98
C SER A 313 -4.89 -17.33 -14.58
N THR A 314 -4.19 -18.14 -13.78
CA THR A 314 -3.39 -17.68 -12.62
C THR A 314 -2.30 -16.72 -13.10
N PRO A 315 -1.84 -15.74 -12.29
CA PRO A 315 -0.61 -15.94 -11.50
C PRO A 315 -0.49 -14.97 -10.28
N PRO A 316 0.69 -14.70 -9.69
CA PRO A 316 1.40 -15.53 -8.73
C PRO A 316 1.67 -14.81 -7.39
N ALA A 317 2.06 -15.59 -6.39
CA ALA A 317 2.49 -15.13 -5.07
C ALA A 317 3.74 -14.23 -5.15
N THR A 318 3.75 -13.14 -4.37
CA THR A 318 4.97 -12.39 -4.06
C THR A 318 5.19 -12.35 -2.54
N GLN A 319 6.27 -13.02 -2.15
CA GLN A 319 6.96 -12.90 -0.88
C GLN A 319 7.40 -11.45 -0.68
N ASN A 320 7.34 -10.95 0.57
CA ASN A 320 8.13 -9.79 0.94
C ASN A 320 8.92 -10.06 2.22
N SER A 321 10.22 -9.95 2.03
CA SER A 321 11.31 -9.98 3.00
C SER A 321 11.30 -8.70 3.85
N ILE A 322 11.78 -8.87 5.08
CA ILE A 322 11.87 -7.86 6.13
C ILE A 322 13.26 -7.23 6.05
N GLN A 323 13.36 -5.90 5.90
CA GLN A 323 14.49 -5.15 6.43
C GLN A 323 14.04 -3.86 7.15
N SER A 324 14.61 -3.73 8.33
CA SER A 324 14.56 -2.72 9.40
C SER A 324 14.75 -1.26 8.96
N ASN A 325 13.95 -0.37 9.54
CA ASN A 325 14.29 1.05 9.73
C ASN A 325 13.73 1.56 11.07
N THR A 326 14.58 1.58 12.10
CA THR A 326 14.31 1.97 13.49
C THR A 326 14.71 3.42 13.76
N GLY A 327 13.97 4.41 13.21
CA GLY A 327 14.40 5.81 13.38
C GLY A 327 13.39 6.94 13.27
N VAL A 328 12.09 6.70 13.01
CA VAL A 328 11.15 7.80 12.66
C VAL A 328 9.86 7.79 13.50
N LEU A 329 9.80 7.04 14.60
CA LEU A 329 8.56 6.85 15.38
C LEU A 329 8.37 7.80 16.58
N VAL A 330 9.29 8.73 16.83
CA VAL A 330 9.20 9.62 18.01
C VAL A 330 8.28 10.83 17.79
N ASP A 331 7.94 11.20 16.55
CA ASP A 331 7.26 12.49 16.26
C ASP A 331 5.79 12.38 15.83
N VAL A 332 5.16 11.20 15.99
CA VAL A 332 3.74 10.98 15.62
C VAL A 332 2.83 10.76 16.84
N LEU A 333 3.40 10.67 18.05
CA LEU A 333 2.62 10.39 19.27
C LEU A 333 2.29 11.62 20.13
N GLY A 334 2.83 12.80 19.80
CA GLY A 334 2.79 13.99 20.66
C GLY A 334 1.57 14.91 20.54
N ASP A 335 0.80 14.86 19.45
CA ASP A 335 0.04 16.06 19.04
C ASP A 335 -1.49 15.91 18.90
N LEU A 336 -2.15 15.06 19.72
CA LEU A 336 -3.62 14.91 19.63
C LEU A 336 -4.48 14.99 20.90
N TYR A 337 -3.98 15.17 22.13
CA TYR A 337 -4.90 15.32 23.28
C TYR A 337 -4.46 16.35 24.32
N GLY A 338 -4.66 17.63 23.98
CA GLY A 338 -4.81 18.73 24.92
C GLY A 338 -6.10 19.50 24.62
N GLY A 339 -7.17 19.21 25.35
CA GLY A 339 -8.46 19.92 25.25
C GLY A 339 -9.57 19.21 26.03
N GLY A 340 -9.85 19.67 27.25
CA GLY A 340 -10.76 19.02 28.20
C GLY A 340 -12.22 19.51 28.22
N GLY A 341 -13.02 18.78 29.01
CA GLY A 341 -14.36 19.11 29.53
C GLY A 341 -15.52 18.39 28.81
N THR A 342 -16.49 17.71 29.42
CA THR A 342 -16.93 17.57 30.83
C THR A 342 -17.84 16.33 30.98
N ASN A 343 -17.82 15.72 32.18
CA ASN A 343 -18.59 14.55 32.64
C ASN A 343 -20.11 14.77 32.76
N THR A 344 -20.89 13.69 32.61
CA THR A 344 -22.05 13.37 33.49
C THR A 344 -22.22 11.85 33.65
N HIS A 345 -22.54 11.43 34.88
CA HIS A 345 -22.42 10.10 35.48
C HIS A 345 -23.82 9.48 35.79
N ASN A 346 -23.93 8.15 35.80
CA ASN A 346 -24.87 7.30 36.59
C ASN A 346 -24.73 5.84 36.06
N GLY A 347 -24.45 4.75 36.78
CA GLY A 347 -24.31 4.45 38.20
C GLY A 347 -25.10 3.18 38.55
N THR A 348 -24.44 2.01 38.76
CA THR A 348 -24.87 0.85 39.60
C THR A 348 -23.85 -0.33 39.64
N THR A 349 -22.99 -0.34 40.69
CA THR A 349 -22.46 -1.42 41.60
C THR A 349 -22.57 -2.92 41.20
N THR A 350 -21.59 -3.86 41.31
CA THR A 350 -20.53 -4.27 42.31
C THR A 350 -19.55 -5.34 41.67
N PRO A 351 -18.52 -5.93 42.35
CA PRO A 351 -17.47 -5.41 43.23
C PRO A 351 -16.00 -5.67 42.73
N ALA A 352 -15.13 -4.70 43.05
CA ALA A 352 -13.66 -4.68 43.24
C ALA A 352 -12.73 -5.80 42.71
N SER A 353 -11.94 -5.45 41.69
CA SER A 353 -10.48 -5.69 41.62
C SER A 353 -9.81 -4.33 41.38
N LEU A 354 -8.68 -4.07 42.04
CA LEU A 354 -8.03 -2.77 42.20
C LEU A 354 -7.92 -1.97 40.88
N SER A 355 -8.74 -0.92 40.75
CA SER A 355 -8.67 0.06 39.67
C SER A 355 -7.52 1.04 39.94
N MET A 356 -6.45 0.95 39.15
CA MET A 356 -5.53 2.06 38.98
C MET A 356 -6.26 3.17 38.19
N SER A 357 -6.52 4.29 38.86
CA SER A 357 -7.11 5.51 38.30
C SER A 357 -6.37 5.94 37.03
N GLY A 358 -7.07 6.01 35.88
CA GLY A 358 -6.53 6.56 34.62
C GLY A 358 -6.35 5.57 33.45
N ALA A 359 -6.59 4.27 33.63
CA ALA A 359 -6.38 3.28 32.57
C ALA A 359 -7.49 3.29 31.49
N THR A 360 -7.12 3.49 30.22
CA THR A 360 -8.05 3.37 29.08
C THR A 360 -7.90 2.02 28.39
N ASP A 361 -8.96 1.21 28.37
CA ASP A 361 -9.04 -0.02 27.56
C ASP A 361 -9.89 0.21 26.31
N ASN A 362 -9.29 0.02 25.13
CA ASN A 362 -9.90 0.28 23.83
C ASN A 362 -10.28 -0.99 23.05
N ILE A 363 -10.34 -2.16 23.70
CA ILE A 363 -10.55 -3.46 23.03
C ILE A 363 -11.70 -3.46 22.01
N LYS A 364 -12.84 -2.82 22.33
CA LYS A 364 -14.02 -2.77 21.44
C LYS A 364 -13.74 -2.11 20.09
N LYS A 365 -12.86 -1.10 20.04
CA LYS A 365 -12.52 -0.37 18.81
C LYS A 365 -11.73 -1.23 17.82
N PHE A 366 -11.03 -2.26 18.29
CA PHE A 366 -10.23 -3.15 17.45
C PHE A 366 -11.05 -4.17 16.68
N VAL A 367 -12.37 -4.25 16.89
CA VAL A 367 -13.23 -5.05 16.00
C VAL A 367 -13.21 -4.47 14.58
N CYS A 368 -13.28 -3.13 14.46
CA CYS A 368 -13.28 -2.41 13.18
C CYS A 368 -11.95 -1.72 12.83
N LYS A 369 -10.90 -1.87 13.64
CA LYS A 369 -9.56 -1.30 13.42
C LYS A 369 -8.49 -2.37 13.54
N ASN A 370 -7.40 -2.21 12.79
CA ASN A 370 -6.27 -3.15 12.82
C ASN A 370 -5.02 -2.55 13.50
N ASN A 371 -5.01 -1.25 13.77
CA ASN A 371 -3.92 -0.54 14.40
C ASN A 371 -4.44 0.48 15.43
N GLY A 372 -3.72 0.60 16.55
CA GLY A 372 -4.02 1.60 17.58
C GLY A 372 -3.43 1.25 18.94
N VAL A 373 -3.78 2.05 19.95
CA VAL A 373 -3.45 1.80 21.34
C VAL A 373 -4.55 0.93 21.97
N LEU A 374 -4.19 -0.27 22.41
CA LEU A 374 -5.09 -1.18 23.12
C LEU A 374 -5.31 -0.70 24.56
N TYR A 375 -4.22 -0.46 25.27
CA TYR A 375 -4.25 -0.11 26.68
C TYR A 375 -3.20 0.93 26.98
N GLU A 376 -3.53 1.90 27.82
CA GLU A 376 -2.60 2.94 28.25
C GLU A 376 -2.86 3.29 29.71
N ASN A 377 -1.78 3.36 30.49
CA ASN A 377 -1.76 3.93 31.83
C ASN A 377 -0.47 4.76 32.03
N ASP A 378 -0.22 5.24 33.25
CA ASP A 378 0.95 6.07 33.57
C ASP A 378 2.30 5.34 33.45
N ILE A 379 2.28 4.00 33.41
CA ILE A 379 3.48 3.16 33.47
C ILE A 379 3.82 2.59 32.08
N ILE A 380 2.83 2.03 31.38
CA ILE A 380 3.01 1.30 30.13
C ILE A 380 1.91 1.63 29.13
N GLN A 381 2.30 1.70 27.87
CA GLN A 381 1.41 1.79 26.72
C GLN A 381 1.51 0.52 25.88
N ILE A 382 0.36 -0.07 25.57
CA ILE A 382 0.25 -1.29 24.77
C ILE A 382 -0.42 -0.95 23.45
N GLY A 383 0.36 -0.93 22.38
CA GLY A 383 -0.10 -0.76 21.00
C GLY A 383 -0.33 -2.11 20.31
N ILE A 384 -1.22 -2.13 19.33
CA ILE A 384 -1.47 -3.30 18.49
C ILE A 384 -1.43 -2.91 17.03
N LYS A 385 -0.79 -3.74 16.21
CA LYS A 385 -0.84 -3.72 14.75
C LYS A 385 -1.05 -5.13 14.24
N SER A 386 -2.17 -5.38 13.59
CA SER A 386 -2.55 -6.70 13.10
C SER A 386 -2.65 -6.72 11.58
N GLU A 387 -2.15 -7.78 10.96
CA GLU A 387 -2.33 -8.10 9.54
C GLU A 387 -2.87 -9.53 9.41
N PHE A 388 -3.89 -9.72 8.57
CA PHE A 388 -4.52 -11.01 8.34
C PHE A 388 -4.55 -11.29 6.85
N ARG A 389 -4.22 -12.54 6.48
CA ARG A 389 -4.30 -13.05 5.10
C ARG A 389 -4.86 -14.47 5.14
N GLN A 390 -6.02 -14.67 4.54
CA GLN A 390 -6.73 -15.96 4.56
C GLN A 390 -6.93 -16.45 6.00
N ASN A 391 -6.52 -17.69 6.31
CA ASN A 391 -6.63 -18.30 7.64
C ASN A 391 -5.46 -17.94 8.59
N LEU A 392 -4.48 -17.15 8.14
CA LEU A 392 -3.30 -16.76 8.93
C LEU A 392 -3.37 -15.30 9.35
N GLY A 393 -2.96 -15.03 10.59
CA GLY A 393 -2.86 -13.69 11.17
C GLY A 393 -1.51 -13.45 11.83
N ARG A 394 -1.05 -12.21 11.78
CA ARG A 394 0.14 -11.73 12.46
C ARG A 394 -0.21 -10.48 13.25
N ILE A 395 -0.06 -10.56 14.56
CA ILE A 395 -0.34 -9.47 15.49
C ILE A 395 0.99 -9.01 16.11
N GLY A 396 1.36 -7.77 15.82
CA GLY A 396 2.44 -7.06 16.51
C GLY A 396 1.88 -6.32 17.72
N VAL A 397 2.24 -6.77 18.92
CA VAL A 397 1.94 -6.08 20.19
C VAL A 397 3.15 -5.22 20.55
N PHE A 398 2.95 -3.93 20.81
CA PHE A 398 4.04 -3.00 21.12
C PHE A 398 3.90 -2.58 22.58
N TYR A 399 4.94 -2.79 23.37
CA TYR A 399 4.98 -2.41 24.78
C TYR A 399 5.92 -1.23 24.95
N GLY A 400 5.37 -0.04 25.17
CA GLY A 400 6.12 1.19 25.42
C GLY A 400 6.19 1.49 26.92
N ASN A 401 7.38 1.64 27.47
CA ASN A 401 7.58 2.08 28.85
C ASN A 401 7.49 3.62 28.91
N LYS A 402 6.51 4.15 29.65
CA LYS A 402 6.31 5.60 29.82
C LYS A 402 7.09 6.18 31.01
N THR A 403 7.73 5.33 31.81
CA THR A 403 8.42 5.73 33.03
C THR A 403 9.90 6.01 32.78
N SER A 404 10.53 6.70 33.73
CA SER A 404 11.96 7.00 33.74
C SER A 404 12.84 5.86 34.27
N MET A 405 12.25 4.71 34.65
CA MET A 405 12.95 3.54 35.16
C MET A 405 12.68 2.33 34.26
N PRO A 406 13.62 1.38 34.14
CA PRO A 406 13.40 0.18 33.33
C PRO A 406 12.34 -0.73 33.99
N LEU A 407 11.48 -1.34 33.17
CA LEU A 407 10.58 -2.42 33.61
C LEU A 407 11.39 -3.71 33.63
N GLN A 408 11.44 -4.40 34.77
CA GLN A 408 12.20 -5.64 34.93
C GLN A 408 11.28 -6.85 35.03
N ALA A 409 11.80 -8.06 34.76
CA ALA A 409 11.04 -9.30 34.75
C ALA A 409 9.79 -9.23 33.86
N PHE A 410 9.92 -8.57 32.71
CA PHE A 410 8.87 -8.40 31.72
C PHE A 410 8.56 -9.74 31.05
N ASN A 411 7.33 -10.25 31.25
CA ASN A 411 6.89 -11.53 30.73
C ASN A 411 5.44 -11.45 30.25
N PRO A 412 5.21 -11.13 28.97
CA PRO A 412 3.90 -11.18 28.34
C PRO A 412 3.59 -12.60 27.84
N THR A 413 2.46 -13.14 28.30
CA THR A 413 1.94 -14.43 27.87
C THR A 413 0.57 -14.27 27.23
N VAL A 414 0.32 -15.04 26.17
CA VAL A 414 -1.01 -15.14 25.55
C VAL A 414 -1.55 -16.54 25.78
N SER A 415 -2.73 -16.63 26.38
CA SER A 415 -3.42 -17.90 26.62
C SER A 415 -4.73 -17.96 25.84
N VAL A 416 -4.98 -19.11 25.23
CA VAL A 416 -6.22 -19.40 24.51
C VAL A 416 -7.20 -20.06 25.48
N GLY A 417 -8.41 -19.50 25.60
CA GLY A 417 -9.44 -20.00 26.51
C GLY A 417 -9.95 -21.40 26.12
N PRO A 418 -10.60 -22.13 27.04
CA PRO A 418 -11.03 -23.52 26.83
C PRO A 418 -11.99 -23.69 25.64
N GLY A 419 -12.79 -22.67 25.29
CA GLY A 419 -13.69 -22.70 24.13
C GLY A 419 -13.03 -22.45 22.77
N GLN A 420 -11.74 -22.09 22.75
CA GLN A 420 -10.95 -21.77 21.55
C GLN A 420 -9.83 -22.80 21.29
N GLN A 421 -9.56 -23.66 22.28
CA GLN A 421 -8.55 -24.72 22.16
C GLN A 421 -8.89 -25.65 21.00
N GLY A 422 -7.93 -25.83 20.08
CA GLY A 422 -8.09 -26.61 18.86
C GLY A 422 -8.75 -25.88 17.68
N LYS A 423 -9.40 -24.72 17.93
CA LYS A 423 -10.05 -23.89 16.91
C LYS A 423 -9.18 -22.73 16.43
N VAL A 424 -8.34 -22.21 17.31
CA VAL A 424 -7.33 -21.19 16.98
C VAL A 424 -6.01 -21.61 17.58
N THR A 425 -4.95 -21.55 16.76
CA THR A 425 -3.58 -21.72 17.25
C THR A 425 -2.94 -20.35 17.38
N VAL A 426 -2.32 -20.08 18.54
CA VAL A 426 -1.58 -18.84 18.79
C VAL A 426 -0.15 -19.21 19.16
N GLN A 427 0.81 -18.74 18.36
CA GLN A 427 2.24 -18.89 18.60
C GLN A 427 2.84 -17.54 18.96
N VAL A 428 3.36 -17.45 20.17
CA VAL A 428 3.91 -16.21 20.73
C VAL A 428 5.43 -16.25 20.67
N LYS A 429 6.05 -15.24 20.09
CA LYS A 429 7.52 -15.09 20.16
C LYS A 429 7.93 -14.52 21.53
N PRO A 430 9.01 -15.05 22.14
CA PRO A 430 9.57 -14.48 23.35
C PRO A 430 10.03 -13.03 23.16
N VAL A 431 10.00 -12.28 24.25
CA VAL A 431 10.41 -10.86 24.32
C VAL A 431 11.53 -10.73 25.35
N GLU A 432 12.35 -9.70 25.22
CA GLU A 432 13.36 -9.38 26.21
C GLU A 432 12.73 -9.15 27.61
N PRO A 433 13.38 -9.64 28.69
CA PRO A 433 12.83 -9.60 30.04
C PRO A 433 12.94 -8.22 30.70
N SER A 434 13.44 -7.21 29.98
CA SER A 434 13.53 -5.83 30.46
C SER A 434 13.20 -4.84 29.35
N ILE A 435 12.51 -3.76 29.70
CA ILE A 435 12.23 -2.64 28.79
C ILE A 435 12.83 -1.37 29.39
N ASP A 436 13.76 -0.75 28.68
CA ASP A 436 14.41 0.49 29.13
C ASP A 436 13.43 1.66 29.28
N ALA A 437 13.85 2.69 30.02
CA ALA A 437 13.06 3.90 30.22
C ALA A 437 12.77 4.60 28.88
N GLY A 438 11.49 4.89 28.59
CA GLY A 438 11.07 5.50 27.32
C GLY A 438 11.19 4.58 26.09
N ALA A 439 11.68 3.35 26.25
CA ALA A 439 11.86 2.41 25.14
C ALA A 439 10.57 1.64 24.83
N GLN A 440 10.51 1.08 23.62
CA GLN A 440 9.41 0.25 23.16
C GLN A 440 9.93 -1.07 22.63
N VAL A 441 9.31 -2.18 23.03
CA VAL A 441 9.63 -3.53 22.54
C VAL A 441 8.45 -4.14 21.78
N GLN A 442 8.76 -4.98 20.79
CA GLN A 442 7.75 -5.61 19.93
C GLN A 442 7.56 -7.11 20.21
N GLN A 443 6.33 -7.40 20.59
CA GLN A 443 5.51 -8.62 20.57
C GLN A 443 5.11 -9.27 19.25
N LEU A 444 5.77 -10.29 18.70
CA LEU A 444 5.17 -10.96 17.54
C LEU A 444 4.33 -12.17 17.96
N VAL A 445 3.03 -12.10 17.67
CA VAL A 445 2.06 -13.16 17.88
C VAL A 445 1.53 -13.62 16.52
N ASN A 446 1.86 -14.85 16.14
CA ASN A 446 1.29 -15.49 14.94
C ASN A 446 0.04 -16.26 15.35
N CYS A 447 -1.04 -16.13 14.59
CA CYS A 447 -2.27 -16.89 14.82
C CYS A 447 -2.73 -17.59 13.54
N GLU A 448 -3.37 -18.73 13.73
CA GLU A 448 -3.98 -19.52 12.66
C GLU A 448 -5.42 -19.88 13.05
N CYS A 449 -6.36 -19.57 12.17
CA CYS A 449 -7.77 -19.94 12.29
C CYS A 449 -7.99 -21.35 11.72
N ILE A 450 -8.27 -22.31 12.59
CA ILE A 450 -8.53 -23.71 12.21
C ILE A 450 -10.03 -23.91 11.97
N GLU A 451 -10.85 -23.36 12.86
CA GLU A 451 -12.31 -23.43 12.85
C GLU A 451 -12.89 -22.14 13.45
N ASP A 452 -14.19 -21.87 13.24
CA ASP A 452 -14.89 -20.76 13.84
C ASP A 452 -14.92 -20.87 15.39
N PHE A 453 -14.56 -19.76 16.02
CA PHE A 453 -14.36 -19.66 17.45
C PHE A 453 -15.10 -18.45 18.02
N ASN A 454 -15.42 -18.51 19.30
CA ASN A 454 -16.05 -17.40 20.02
C ASN A 454 -15.14 -16.91 21.14
N GLY A 455 -15.22 -15.62 21.44
CA GLY A 455 -14.39 -14.93 22.42
C GLY A 455 -13.02 -14.48 21.90
N LEU A 456 -12.25 -13.88 22.81
CA LEU A 456 -10.92 -13.32 22.55
C LEU A 456 -9.86 -14.09 23.37
N PRO A 457 -8.62 -14.26 22.90
CA PRO A 457 -7.53 -14.77 23.71
C PRO A 457 -7.15 -13.80 24.84
N ASP A 458 -6.62 -14.33 25.94
CA ASP A 458 -6.16 -13.52 27.07
C ASP A 458 -4.69 -13.15 26.90
N LEU A 459 -4.38 -11.87 27.08
CA LEU A 459 -3.02 -11.32 27.15
C LEU A 459 -2.73 -10.95 28.62
N THR A 460 -1.83 -11.71 29.25
CA THR A 460 -1.33 -11.39 30.59
C THR A 460 0.07 -10.77 30.47
N VAL A 461 0.25 -9.55 30.97
CA VAL A 461 1.54 -8.87 30.99
C VAL A 461 2.01 -8.74 32.45
N GLY A 462 3.02 -9.51 32.82
CA GLY A 462 3.69 -9.40 34.12
C GLY A 462 4.97 -8.59 34.01
N PHE A 463 5.22 -7.66 34.94
CA PHE A 463 6.47 -6.90 35.03
C PHE A 463 6.68 -6.33 36.43
N THR A 464 7.88 -5.90 36.76
CA THR A 464 8.24 -5.27 38.03
C THR A 464 8.65 -3.83 37.80
N TYR A 465 8.03 -2.91 38.52
CA TYR A 465 8.36 -1.48 38.51
C TYR A 465 8.67 -1.03 39.94
N GLY A 466 9.86 -0.49 40.18
CA GLY A 466 10.27 -0.01 41.51
C GLY A 466 10.19 -1.08 42.62
N ASN A 467 10.60 -2.32 42.33
CA ASN A 467 10.47 -3.50 43.19
C ASN A 467 9.03 -3.93 43.55
N VAL A 468 8.02 -3.36 42.89
CA VAL A 468 6.63 -3.79 43.02
C VAL A 468 6.22 -4.60 41.78
N PRO A 469 5.81 -5.88 41.93
CA PRO A 469 5.30 -6.66 40.81
C PRO A 469 3.93 -6.14 40.38
N GLN A 470 3.76 -5.93 39.08
CA GLN A 470 2.55 -5.51 38.40
C GLN A 470 2.10 -6.62 37.44
N ARG A 471 0.79 -6.81 37.34
CA ARG A 471 0.18 -7.79 36.43
C ARG A 471 -1.03 -7.16 35.77
N LEU A 472 -0.99 -7.07 34.45
CA LEU A 472 -2.09 -6.60 33.62
C LEU A 472 -2.74 -7.81 32.95
N ALA A 473 -4.07 -7.93 33.05
CA ALA A 473 -4.85 -8.92 32.34
C ALA A 473 -5.73 -8.19 31.32
N LEU A 474 -5.47 -8.42 30.04
CA LEU A 474 -6.13 -7.79 28.91
C LEU A 474 -6.61 -8.87 27.94
N HIS A 475 -7.44 -8.51 26.99
CA HIS A 475 -7.79 -9.39 25.88
C HIS A 475 -7.03 -8.99 24.61
N LEU A 476 -6.61 -9.98 23.83
CA LEU A 476 -6.02 -9.76 22.52
C LEU A 476 -7.15 -9.60 21.49
N PRO A 477 -7.16 -8.55 20.64
CA PRO A 477 -8.17 -8.34 19.61
C PRO A 477 -7.99 -9.31 18.43
N LEU A 478 -8.26 -10.58 18.70
CA LEU A 478 -8.29 -11.67 17.73
C LEU A 478 -9.69 -12.26 17.73
N SER A 479 -10.52 -11.79 16.81
CA SER A 479 -11.91 -12.22 16.61
C SER A 479 -12.08 -12.87 15.22
N CYS A 480 -13.14 -13.67 15.04
CA CYS A 480 -13.39 -14.37 13.77
C CYS A 480 -13.46 -13.43 12.55
N ASN A 481 -14.01 -12.22 12.72
CA ASN A 481 -14.16 -11.27 11.61
C ASN A 481 -12.83 -10.79 11.02
N LYS A 482 -11.71 -10.99 11.73
CA LYS A 482 -10.39 -10.60 11.23
C LYS A 482 -9.88 -11.48 10.09
N PHE A 483 -10.47 -12.66 9.88
CA PHE A 483 -10.12 -13.59 8.82
C PHE A 483 -11.03 -13.47 7.59
N PHE A 484 -11.72 -12.34 7.44
CA PHE A 484 -12.51 -12.07 6.24
C PHE A 484 -11.63 -11.79 5.03
N GLU A 485 -12.02 -12.38 3.91
CA GLU A 485 -11.69 -11.91 2.58
C GLU A 485 -12.91 -11.16 2.00
N PRO A 486 -12.81 -9.83 1.79
CA PRO A 486 -13.88 -9.05 1.17
C PRO A 486 -14.23 -9.63 -0.20
N THR A 487 -15.52 -9.86 -0.46
CA THR A 487 -15.97 -10.48 -1.72
C THR A 487 -16.96 -9.57 -2.42
N ASP A 488 -16.66 -9.23 -3.67
CA ASP A 488 -17.58 -8.49 -4.52
C ASP A 488 -18.53 -9.44 -5.27
N MET A 489 -19.80 -9.06 -5.43
CA MET A 489 -20.79 -9.83 -6.17
C MET A 489 -21.95 -8.96 -6.64
N ASN A 490 -22.60 -9.37 -7.74
CA ASN A 490 -23.79 -8.69 -8.26
C ASN A 490 -25.05 -8.99 -7.43
N GLY A 491 -26.08 -8.16 -7.59
CA GLY A 491 -27.32 -8.28 -6.80
C GLY A 491 -28.07 -9.60 -7.00
N GLU A 492 -28.11 -10.12 -8.23
CA GLU A 492 -28.74 -11.41 -8.53
C GLU A 492 -28.08 -12.56 -7.76
N SER A 493 -26.74 -12.63 -7.78
CA SER A 493 -25.98 -13.64 -7.04
C SER A 493 -26.11 -13.47 -5.53
N PHE A 494 -26.12 -12.22 -5.05
CA PHE A 494 -26.32 -11.92 -3.63
C PHE A 494 -27.68 -12.45 -3.16
N PHE A 495 -28.78 -12.10 -3.83
CA PHE A 495 -30.11 -12.53 -3.41
C PHE A 495 -30.37 -14.02 -3.65
N ALA A 496 -29.74 -14.63 -4.66
CA ALA A 496 -29.77 -16.08 -4.84
C ALA A 496 -29.13 -16.81 -3.64
N ARG A 497 -27.92 -16.38 -3.24
CA ARG A 497 -27.23 -16.92 -2.06
C ARG A 497 -27.94 -16.58 -0.75
N TRP A 498 -28.47 -15.37 -0.64
CA TRP A 498 -29.27 -14.93 0.50
C TRP A 498 -30.45 -15.87 0.70
N LYS A 499 -31.26 -16.14 -0.34
CA LYS A 499 -32.41 -17.05 -0.27
C LYS A 499 -32.02 -18.49 0.05
N ASN A 500 -30.86 -18.94 -0.42
CA ASN A 500 -30.36 -20.30 -0.15
C ASN A 500 -29.95 -20.45 1.34
N LEU A 501 -29.38 -19.41 1.93
CA LEU A 501 -28.96 -19.37 3.34
C LEU A 501 -30.08 -18.94 4.28
N SER A 502 -31.30 -19.47 4.12
CA SER A 502 -32.48 -19.12 4.95
C SER A 502 -32.81 -20.13 6.05
N GLY A 503 -31.87 -20.99 6.42
CA GLY A 503 -32.07 -21.93 7.53
C GLY A 503 -32.19 -21.20 8.89
N PRO A 504 -33.03 -21.68 9.83
CA PRO A 504 -33.26 -21.00 11.12
C PRO A 504 -32.01 -20.89 12.01
N LEU A 505 -30.98 -21.70 11.76
CA LEU A 505 -29.68 -21.66 12.44
C LEU A 505 -28.59 -20.95 11.62
N GLN A 506 -28.83 -20.68 10.33
CA GLN A 506 -27.90 -20.00 9.43
C GLN A 506 -28.15 -18.49 9.36
N GLU A 507 -29.31 -18.04 9.81
CA GLU A 507 -29.69 -16.63 9.92
C GLU A 507 -29.63 -16.15 11.37
N ALA A 508 -28.90 -15.07 11.59
CA ALA A 508 -28.89 -14.31 12.83
C ALA A 508 -29.47 -12.93 12.58
N GLN A 509 -30.60 -12.62 13.23
CA GLN A 509 -31.21 -11.29 13.19
C GLN A 509 -31.19 -10.65 14.57
N LYS A 510 -30.74 -9.39 14.63
CA LYS A 510 -30.72 -8.56 15.83
C LYS A 510 -31.30 -7.19 15.57
N ILE A 511 -32.10 -6.71 16.52
CA ILE A 511 -32.60 -5.34 16.54
C ILE A 511 -32.06 -4.68 17.80
N PHE A 512 -31.37 -3.56 17.64
CA PHE A 512 -30.73 -2.84 18.75
C PHE A 512 -30.76 -1.33 18.52
N LYS A 513 -30.68 -0.57 19.61
CA LYS A 513 -30.68 0.89 19.59
C LYS A 513 -29.30 1.42 19.21
N ALA A 514 -29.24 2.47 18.39
CA ALA A 514 -28.00 3.12 17.99
C ALA A 514 -27.28 3.74 19.20
N THR A 515 -25.95 3.55 19.30
CA THR A 515 -25.12 4.16 20.36
C THR A 515 -24.59 5.54 20.00
N GLY A 516 -24.68 5.94 18.72
CA GLY A 516 -24.24 7.24 18.22
C GLY A 516 -25.07 7.74 17.03
N PRO A 517 -24.70 8.89 16.44
CA PRO A 517 -25.44 9.46 15.31
C PRO A 517 -25.42 8.52 14.11
N MET A 518 -26.60 8.26 13.53
CA MET A 518 -26.79 7.34 12.40
C MET A 518 -26.38 7.97 11.06
N GLU A 519 -25.14 8.44 10.97
CA GLU A 519 -24.56 9.00 9.76
C GLU A 519 -24.08 7.91 8.80
N THR A 520 -24.51 8.01 7.53
CA THR A 520 -24.16 7.04 6.47
C THR A 520 -22.65 6.86 6.32
N ALA A 521 -21.86 7.93 6.38
CA ALA A 521 -20.39 7.86 6.24
C ALA A 521 -19.72 7.08 7.39
N SER A 522 -20.20 7.27 8.62
CA SER A 522 -19.72 6.56 9.81
C SER A 522 -20.06 5.07 9.73
N ILE A 523 -21.27 4.73 9.28
CA ILE A 523 -21.72 3.34 9.09
C ILE A 523 -20.87 2.63 8.04
N LYS A 524 -20.67 3.26 6.87
CA LYS A 524 -19.81 2.70 5.80
C LYS A 524 -18.39 2.43 6.31
N THR A 525 -17.80 3.38 7.04
CA THR A 525 -16.46 3.23 7.61
C THR A 525 -16.38 2.07 8.61
N LYS A 526 -17.38 1.90 9.47
CA LYS A 526 -17.44 0.78 10.42
C LYS A 526 -17.60 -0.57 9.72
N LEU A 527 -18.44 -0.66 8.68
CA LEU A 527 -18.65 -1.89 7.91
C LEU A 527 -17.39 -2.32 7.12
N LEU A 528 -16.73 -1.36 6.46
CA LEU A 528 -15.46 -1.61 5.78
C LEU A 528 -14.37 -2.00 6.78
N GLY A 529 -14.31 -1.32 7.93
CA GLY A 529 -13.37 -1.63 9.01
C GLY A 529 -13.60 -3.01 9.66
N PHE A 530 -14.84 -3.52 9.63
CA PHE A 530 -15.18 -4.86 10.10
C PHE A 530 -14.56 -5.97 9.23
N GLY A 531 -14.19 -5.65 7.99
CA GLY A 531 -13.51 -6.55 7.05
C GLY A 531 -14.40 -7.09 5.92
N MET A 532 -15.63 -6.58 5.77
CA MET A 532 -16.51 -7.00 4.67
C MET A 532 -16.52 -6.01 3.51
N GLN A 533 -16.78 -6.51 2.29
CA GLN A 533 -17.00 -5.66 1.12
C GLN A 533 -18.42 -5.08 1.18
N LEU A 534 -18.53 -3.74 1.12
CA LEU A 534 -19.81 -3.05 0.98
C LEU A 534 -20.25 -3.10 -0.48
N LEU A 535 -21.47 -3.56 -0.73
CA LEU A 535 -22.06 -3.67 -2.06
C LEU A 535 -23.11 -2.56 -2.23
N GLU A 536 -22.79 -1.57 -3.06
CA GLU A 536 -23.66 -0.40 -3.26
C GLU A 536 -24.72 -0.67 -4.34
N GLY A 537 -25.95 -0.19 -4.13
CA GLY A 537 -27.03 -0.25 -5.13
C GLY A 537 -27.67 -1.63 -5.35
N ILE A 538 -27.40 -2.62 -4.47
CA ILE A 538 -27.99 -3.95 -4.57
C ILE A 538 -29.38 -4.03 -3.92
N ASP A 539 -29.58 -3.42 -2.77
CA ASP A 539 -30.86 -3.46 -2.07
C ASP A 539 -31.89 -2.53 -2.75
N PRO A 540 -33.18 -2.93 -2.85
CA PRO A 540 -34.24 -2.04 -3.35
C PRO A 540 -34.36 -0.74 -2.55
N ASN A 541 -33.98 -0.75 -1.26
CA ASN A 541 -33.93 0.44 -0.44
C ASN A 541 -32.50 1.01 -0.39
N PRO A 542 -32.26 2.25 -0.86
CA PRO A 542 -30.93 2.85 -0.89
C PRO A 542 -30.37 3.19 0.49
N GLU A 543 -31.20 3.14 1.53
CA GLU A 543 -30.84 3.36 2.93
C GLU A 543 -30.26 2.10 3.60
N ASN A 544 -30.46 0.94 2.98
CA ASN A 544 -29.97 -0.34 3.51
C ASN A 544 -28.54 -0.60 3.03
N PHE A 545 -27.72 -1.13 3.93
CA PHE A 545 -26.35 -1.51 3.62
C PHE A 545 -26.25 -3.03 3.47
N VAL A 546 -25.68 -3.47 2.36
CA VAL A 546 -25.46 -4.89 2.08
C VAL A 546 -23.97 -5.15 1.98
N CYS A 547 -23.49 -6.18 2.67
CA CYS A 547 -22.08 -6.56 2.63
C CYS A 547 -21.90 -8.05 2.39
N ALA A 548 -20.76 -8.43 1.81
CA ALA A 548 -20.38 -9.82 1.63
C ALA A 548 -18.89 -10.05 1.93
N ALA A 549 -18.59 -11.21 2.49
CA ALA A 549 -17.22 -11.68 2.72
C ALA A 549 -17.17 -13.20 2.87
N ILE A 550 -15.98 -13.75 2.77
CA ILE A 550 -15.70 -15.17 3.03
C ILE A 550 -14.71 -15.25 4.18
N ILE A 551 -15.02 -16.03 5.21
CA ILE A 551 -14.04 -16.37 6.26
C ILE A 551 -13.26 -17.59 5.80
N HIS A 552 -11.94 -17.47 5.79
CA HIS A 552 -11.06 -18.61 5.55
C HIS A 552 -10.66 -19.25 6.88
N THR A 553 -11.03 -20.51 7.05
CA THR A 553 -10.46 -21.37 8.08
C THR A 553 -9.61 -22.45 7.41
N ARG A 554 -8.73 -23.11 8.17
CA ARG A 554 -7.95 -24.25 7.66
C ARG A 554 -8.84 -25.38 7.13
N THR A 555 -10.04 -25.53 7.71
CA THR A 555 -10.95 -26.65 7.43
C THR A 555 -11.95 -26.35 6.32
N GLN A 556 -12.41 -25.11 6.18
CA GLN A 556 -13.45 -24.73 5.23
C GLN A 556 -13.50 -23.23 4.96
N GLN A 557 -14.20 -22.86 3.89
CA GLN A 557 -14.54 -21.47 3.58
C GLN A 557 -15.98 -21.20 3.98
N ILE A 558 -16.22 -20.15 4.79
CA ILE A 558 -17.54 -19.81 5.31
C ILE A 558 -17.99 -18.52 4.64
N GLY A 559 -18.94 -18.62 3.71
CA GLY A 559 -19.55 -17.44 3.09
C GLY A 559 -20.45 -16.73 4.10
N CYS A 560 -20.27 -15.41 4.22
CA CYS A 560 -21.02 -14.54 5.12
C CYS A 560 -21.65 -13.39 4.33
N LEU A 561 -22.96 -13.21 4.48
CA LEU A 561 -23.73 -12.12 3.90
C LEU A 561 -24.33 -11.30 5.03
N LEU A 562 -24.30 -9.98 4.90
CA LEU A 562 -24.84 -9.06 5.87
C LEU A 562 -25.81 -8.09 5.19
N ARG A 563 -26.90 -7.80 5.88
CA ARG A 563 -27.85 -6.74 5.56
C ARG A 563 -28.11 -5.92 6.82
N LEU A 564 -27.79 -4.63 6.78
CA LEU A 564 -28.00 -3.69 7.86
C LEU A 564 -29.03 -2.65 7.42
N GLU A 565 -30.12 -2.56 8.18
CA GLU A 565 -31.26 -1.71 7.89
C GLU A 565 -31.40 -0.66 9.00
N PRO A 566 -30.92 0.58 8.76
CA PRO A 566 -31.06 1.67 9.72
C PRO A 566 -32.48 2.24 9.71
N ASN A 567 -33.12 2.32 10.87
CA ASN A 567 -34.35 3.08 11.06
C ASN A 567 -34.07 4.40 11.78
N ARG A 568 -33.90 5.48 11.01
CA ARG A 568 -33.61 6.82 11.54
C ARG A 568 -34.73 7.41 12.39
N GLN A 569 -35.99 7.01 12.16
CA GLN A 569 -37.13 7.54 12.94
C GLN A 569 -37.18 6.96 14.35
N ALA A 570 -36.73 5.71 14.50
CA ALA A 570 -36.77 4.99 15.77
C ALA A 570 -35.38 4.88 16.45
N GLU A 571 -34.33 5.42 15.82
CA GLU A 571 -32.93 5.28 16.26
C GLU A 571 -32.51 3.82 16.50
N MET A 572 -33.02 2.91 15.67
CA MET A 572 -32.76 1.47 15.78
C MET A 572 -32.10 0.92 14.51
N TYR A 573 -31.22 -0.06 14.68
CA TYR A 573 -30.69 -0.86 13.61
C TYR A 573 -31.34 -2.24 13.62
N ARG A 574 -31.72 -2.72 12.44
CA ARG A 574 -32.01 -4.14 12.19
C ARG A 574 -30.84 -4.73 11.42
N LEU A 575 -30.09 -5.60 12.07
CA LEU A 575 -28.96 -6.32 11.50
C LEU A 575 -29.39 -7.76 11.22
N THR A 576 -29.23 -8.21 9.97
CA THR A 576 -29.38 -9.62 9.59
C THR A 576 -28.07 -10.10 8.99
N ILE A 577 -27.52 -11.17 9.54
CA ILE A 577 -26.34 -11.87 9.01
C ILE A 577 -26.73 -13.30 8.66
N ARG A 578 -26.35 -13.74 7.47
CA ARG A 578 -26.51 -15.12 7.02
C ARG A 578 -25.15 -15.72 6.72
N ALA A 579 -24.84 -16.87 7.29
CA ALA A 579 -23.57 -17.56 7.08
C ALA A 579 -23.77 -19.02 6.69
N SER A 580 -22.84 -19.57 5.91
CA SER A 580 -22.88 -21.00 5.55
C SER A 580 -22.77 -21.94 6.75
N LYS A 581 -22.16 -21.48 7.85
CA LYS A 581 -22.05 -22.20 9.11
C LYS A 581 -22.90 -21.53 10.20
N GLU A 582 -23.65 -22.34 10.94
CA GLU A 582 -24.68 -21.92 11.89
C GLU A 582 -24.15 -21.05 13.03
N SER A 583 -23.07 -21.48 13.70
CA SER A 583 -22.46 -20.77 14.82
C SER A 583 -21.85 -19.42 14.43
N THR A 584 -21.39 -19.28 13.19
CA THR A 584 -20.69 -18.07 12.72
C THR A 584 -21.64 -16.89 12.56
N ALA A 585 -22.89 -17.10 12.14
CA ALA A 585 -23.86 -16.02 11.94
C ALA A 585 -24.12 -15.25 13.24
N GLN A 586 -24.33 -15.97 14.36
CA GLN A 586 -24.58 -15.33 15.65
C GLN A 586 -23.35 -14.63 16.22
N ILE A 587 -22.17 -15.26 16.14
CA ILE A 587 -20.92 -14.65 16.62
C ILE A 587 -20.67 -13.30 15.92
N LEU A 588 -20.88 -13.24 14.60
CA LEU A 588 -20.71 -12.00 13.84
C LEU A 588 -21.77 -10.96 14.19
N ALA A 589 -23.03 -11.39 14.41
CA ALA A 589 -24.11 -10.49 14.76
C ALA A 589 -23.91 -9.87 16.15
N ASP A 590 -23.42 -10.66 17.11
CA ASP A 590 -23.02 -10.20 18.45
C ASP A 590 -21.92 -9.14 18.37
N LEU A 591 -20.82 -9.47 17.66
CA LEU A 591 -19.65 -8.60 17.53
C LEU A 591 -19.98 -7.26 16.88
N LEU A 592 -20.82 -7.28 15.84
CA LEU A 592 -21.16 -6.07 15.10
C LEU A 592 -22.19 -5.22 15.84
N ALA A 593 -23.17 -5.82 16.51
CA ALA A 593 -24.18 -5.09 17.28
C ALA A 593 -23.57 -4.21 18.38
N GLU A 594 -22.47 -4.65 19.00
CA GLU A 594 -21.76 -3.85 20.01
C GLU A 594 -21.05 -2.60 19.46
N GLN A 595 -20.92 -2.47 18.13
CA GLN A 595 -20.19 -1.37 17.49
C GLN A 595 -21.07 -0.21 17.03
N PHE A 596 -22.40 -0.39 17.00
CA PHE A 596 -23.35 0.51 16.36
C PHE A 596 -24.27 1.27 17.31
#